data_AF-A0A227J506-F1
#
_entry.id   AF-A0A227J506-F1
#
_cell.length_a   1.000
_cell.length_b   1.000
_cell.length_c   1.000
_cell.angle_alpha   90.00
_cell.angle_beta   90.00
_cell.angle_gamma   90.00
#
_symmetry.space_group_name_H-M   'P 1'
#
loop_
_entity.id
_entity.type
_entity.pdbx_description
1 polymer ?
#
loop_
_entity_poly.entity_id
_entity_poly.type
_entity_poly.pdbx_seq_one_letter_code
_entity_poly.pdbx_strand_id
1 'polypeptide(L)'
;KPLEAKTISAFKANCKMLGFGAEHILPHDSYLINLGAPEAEKLDKSRAAFIDEMERCNQLGLTLLNFHPGSHLKKVSEQECLATIAESINLAHKTVPDVVAVIENTAG
;
A
#
# COMPACT_ATOMS: atom_id res chain seq x y z
N LYS A 1 -6.32 -10.47 -8.30
CA LYS A 1 -7.20 -11.64 -8.01
C LYS A 1 -7.38 -11.71 -6.50
N PRO A 2 -8.60 -11.85 -5.97
CA PRO A 2 -8.83 -11.99 -4.54
C PRO A 2 -8.00 -13.13 -3.95
N LEU A 3 -7.54 -12.97 -2.71
CA LEU A 3 -6.88 -14.05 -1.97
C LEU A 3 -7.88 -15.17 -1.71
N GLU A 4 -7.47 -16.41 -1.96
CA GLU A 4 -8.29 -17.58 -1.64
C GLU A 4 -8.30 -17.81 -0.12
N ALA A 5 -9.45 -18.18 0.44
CA ALA A 5 -9.61 -18.39 1.88
C ALA A 5 -8.61 -19.42 2.45
N LYS A 6 -8.28 -20.44 1.65
CA LYS A 6 -7.24 -21.43 1.99
C LYS A 6 -5.86 -20.78 2.13
N THR A 7 -5.51 -19.86 1.25
CA THR A 7 -4.23 -19.12 1.29
C THR A 7 -4.15 -18.25 2.53
N ILE A 8 -5.21 -17.50 2.85
CA ILE A 8 -5.27 -16.65 4.05
C ILE A 8 -5.09 -17.51 5.32
N SER A 9 -5.82 -18.62 5.41
CA SER A 9 -5.79 -19.50 6.58
C SER A 9 -4.41 -20.15 6.75
N ALA A 10 -3.81 -20.62 5.65
CA ALA A 10 -2.48 -21.22 5.67
C ALA A 10 -1.40 -20.22 6.06
N PHE A 11 -1.45 -18.98 5.55
CA PHE A 11 -0.52 -17.92 5.93
C PHE A 11 -0.57 -17.66 7.44
N LYS A 12 -1.76 -17.39 7.98
CA LYS A 12 -1.95 -17.11 9.42
C LYS A 12 -1.49 -18.28 10.30
N ALA A 13 -1.81 -19.52 9.91
CA ALA A 13 -1.40 -20.72 10.64
C ALA A 13 0.12 -20.89 10.66
N ASN A 14 0.79 -20.67 9.52
CA ASN A 14 2.24 -20.79 9.43
C ASN A 14 2.96 -19.68 10.21
N CYS A 15 2.48 -18.43 10.13
CA CYS A 15 3.01 -17.32 10.94
C CYS A 15 2.93 -17.66 12.44
N LYS A 16 1.77 -18.14 12.91
CA LYS A 16 1.59 -18.57 14.31
C LYS A 16 2.52 -19.73 14.69
N MET A 17 2.62 -20.75 13.84
CA MET A 17 3.45 -21.94 14.08
C MET A 17 4.94 -21.60 14.19
N LEU A 18 5.41 -20.63 13.39
CA LEU A 18 6.82 -20.24 13.31
C LEU A 18 7.17 -19.02 14.18
N GLY A 19 6.20 -18.43 14.89
CA GLY A 19 6.42 -17.29 15.78
C GLY A 19 6.58 -15.94 15.08
N PHE A 20 6.08 -15.79 13.85
CA PHE A 20 6.05 -14.49 13.16
C PHE A 20 4.79 -13.70 13.53
N GLY A 21 4.94 -12.74 14.46
CA GLY A 21 3.94 -11.71 14.71
C GLY A 21 3.77 -10.75 13.53
N ALA A 22 2.64 -10.05 13.47
CA ALA A 22 2.34 -9.10 12.40
C ALA A 22 3.36 -7.94 12.36
N GLU A 23 3.88 -7.55 13.54
CA GLU A 23 4.90 -6.53 13.75
C GLU A 23 6.27 -6.89 13.14
N HIS A 24 6.51 -8.16 12.80
CA HIS A 24 7.75 -8.63 12.17
C HIS A 24 7.65 -8.70 10.63
N ILE A 25 6.48 -8.43 10.05
CA ILE A 25 6.23 -8.63 8.63
C ILE A 25 5.90 -7.27 8.00
N LEU A 26 6.74 -6.84 7.06
CA LEU A 26 6.56 -5.60 6.32
C LEU A 26 6.41 -5.91 4.82
N PRO A 27 5.18 -6.12 4.32
CA PRO A 27 4.90 -6.23 2.89
C PRO A 27 5.34 -4.95 2.17
N HIS A 28 5.80 -5.10 0.94
CA HIS A 28 6.07 -3.99 0.03
C HIS A 28 5.04 -4.03 -1.10
N ASP A 29 4.47 -2.87 -1.44
CA ASP A 29 3.55 -2.73 -2.55
C ASP A 29 4.22 -2.87 -3.93
N SER A 30 3.42 -2.84 -4.99
CA SER A 30 3.93 -2.92 -6.36
C SER A 30 4.62 -1.62 -6.80
N TYR A 31 5.81 -1.74 -7.41
CA TYR A 31 6.53 -0.62 -8.05
C TYR A 31 5.74 0.09 -9.16
N LEU A 32 4.63 -0.48 -9.64
CA LEU A 32 3.76 0.13 -10.64
C LEU A 32 2.84 1.21 -10.04
N ILE A 33 2.67 1.24 -8.72
CA ILE A 33 1.84 2.21 -8.01
C ILE A 33 2.58 3.55 -7.94
N ASN A 34 1.91 4.62 -8.36
CA ASN A 34 2.39 5.99 -8.17
C ASN A 34 1.26 6.85 -7.59
N LEU A 35 1.26 7.05 -6.27
CA LEU A 35 0.23 7.82 -5.57
C LEU A 35 0.32 9.34 -5.82
N GLY A 36 1.37 9.79 -6.50
CA GLY A 36 1.58 11.16 -6.97
C GLY A 36 1.50 11.29 -8.49
N ALA A 37 0.91 10.31 -9.19
CA ALA A 37 0.81 10.34 -10.65
C ALA A 37 0.07 11.61 -11.13
N PRO A 38 0.67 12.39 -12.06
CA PRO A 38 0.06 13.63 -12.56
C PRO A 38 -1.10 13.38 -13.52
N GLU A 39 -1.17 12.20 -14.14
CA GLU A 39 -2.29 11.83 -15.01
C GLU A 39 -3.41 11.16 -14.22
N ALA A 40 -4.62 11.74 -14.25
CA ALA A 40 -5.78 11.31 -13.47
C ALA A 40 -6.08 9.81 -13.59
N GLU A 41 -6.09 9.26 -14.82
CA GLU A 41 -6.37 7.84 -15.03
C GLU A 41 -5.33 6.91 -14.35
N LYS A 42 -4.04 7.30 -14.37
CA LYS A 42 -2.97 6.54 -13.71
C LYS A 42 -3.04 6.68 -12.20
N LEU A 43 -3.42 7.86 -11.72
CA LEU A 43 -3.62 8.14 -10.31
C LEU A 43 -4.75 7.29 -9.75
N ASP A 44 -5.90 7.23 -10.44
CA ASP A 44 -7.04 6.44 -10.02
C ASP A 44 -6.73 4.93 -10.01
N LYS A 45 -6.01 4.44 -11.03
CA LYS A 45 -5.52 3.06 -11.05
C LYS A 45 -4.55 2.78 -9.90
N SER A 46 -3.63 3.70 -9.61
CA SER A 46 -2.66 3.57 -8.52
C SER A 46 -3.36 3.55 -7.16
N ARG A 47 -4.35 4.43 -6.95
CA ARG A 47 -5.16 4.46 -5.72
C ARG A 47 -5.96 3.17 -5.53
N ALA A 48 -6.62 2.69 -6.58
CA ALA A 48 -7.36 1.44 -6.52
C ALA A 48 -6.45 0.24 -6.22
N ALA A 49 -5.26 0.18 -6.84
CA ALA A 49 -4.28 -0.85 -6.58
C ALA A 49 -3.72 -0.78 -5.15
N PHE A 50 -3.41 0.42 -4.65
CA PHE A 50 -2.92 0.62 -3.28
C PHE A 50 -3.95 0.22 -2.22
N ILE A 51 -5.23 0.53 -2.45
CA ILE A 51 -6.33 0.07 -1.59
C ILE A 51 -6.43 -1.46 -1.61
N ASP A 52 -6.33 -2.11 -2.78
CA ASP A 52 -6.32 -3.59 -2.88
C ASP A 52 -5.14 -4.19 -2.09
N GLU A 53 -3.93 -3.61 -2.18
CA GLU A 53 -2.76 -4.05 -1.41
C GLU A 53 -2.98 -3.90 0.12
N MET A 54 -3.57 -2.79 0.57
CA MET A 54 -3.92 -2.59 1.98
C MET A 54 -5.00 -3.58 2.44
N GLU A 55 -6.04 -3.81 1.65
CA GLU A 55 -7.08 -4.81 1.95
C GLU A 55 -6.48 -6.22 2.06
N ARG A 56 -5.51 -6.55 1.20
CA ARG A 56 -4.80 -7.83 1.25
C ARG A 56 -3.97 -7.98 2.53
N CYS A 57 -3.27 -6.91 2.94
CA CYS A 57 -2.57 -6.89 4.23
C CYS A 57 -3.55 -7.16 5.38
N ASN A 58 -4.67 -6.45 5.41
CA ASN A 58 -5.70 -6.62 6.44
C ASN A 58 -6.27 -8.06 6.45
N GLN A 59 -6.60 -8.62 5.29
CA GLN A 59 -7.09 -10.00 5.16
C GLN A 59 -6.08 -11.02 5.72
N LEU A 60 -4.78 -10.79 5.49
CA LEU A 60 -3.68 -11.61 5.99
C LEU A 60 -3.40 -11.38 7.49
N GLY A 61 -4.02 -10.38 8.12
CA GLY A 61 -3.79 -10.01 9.52
C GLY A 61 -2.51 -9.21 9.73
N LEU A 62 -2.02 -8.56 8.67
CA LEU A 62 -0.86 -7.67 8.69
C LEU A 62 -1.32 -6.23 8.88
N THR A 63 -0.52 -5.45 9.59
CA THR A 63 -0.87 -4.10 10.03
C THR A 63 -0.04 -3.01 9.35
N LEU A 64 0.93 -3.38 8.52
CA LEU A 64 1.86 -2.47 7.85
C LEU A 64 1.84 -2.74 6.34
N LEU A 65 1.97 -1.69 5.53
CA LEU A 65 2.29 -1.78 4.11
C LEU A 65 3.33 -0.73 3.75
N ASN A 66 4.51 -1.17 3.34
CA ASN A 66 5.59 -0.31 2.86
C ASN A 66 5.40 0.02 1.37
N PHE A 67 5.66 1.27 1.00
CA PHE A 67 5.54 1.74 -0.37
C PHE A 67 6.46 2.93 -0.65
N HIS A 68 6.77 3.12 -1.94
CA HIS A 68 7.42 4.33 -2.41
C HIS A 68 6.36 5.43 -2.63
N PRO A 69 6.56 6.67 -2.13
CA PRO A 69 5.51 7.69 -2.16
C PRO A 69 4.93 7.98 -3.55
N GLY A 70 5.79 8.08 -4.56
CA GLY A 70 5.40 8.37 -5.94
C GLY A 70 6.43 9.21 -6.69
N SER A 71 6.08 9.62 -7.91
CA SER A 71 6.90 10.47 -8.78
C SER A 71 6.06 11.50 -9.53
N HIS A 72 6.51 12.75 -9.50
CA HIS A 72 5.87 13.88 -10.20
C HIS A 72 6.12 13.88 -11.72
N LEU A 73 6.95 12.95 -12.23
CA LEU A 73 7.31 12.77 -13.64
C LEU A 73 7.78 14.06 -14.36
N LYS A 74 8.25 15.07 -13.61
CA LYS A 74 8.56 16.42 -14.12
C LYS A 74 7.38 17.12 -14.82
N LYS A 75 6.14 16.73 -14.51
CA LYS A 75 4.91 17.31 -15.08
C LYS A 75 4.17 18.26 -14.13
N VAL A 76 4.36 18.07 -12.83
CA VAL A 76 3.83 18.92 -11.75
C VAL A 76 4.98 19.26 -10.79
N SER A 77 4.76 20.25 -9.93
CA SER A 77 5.71 20.58 -8.87
C SER A 77 5.80 19.46 -7.82
N GLU A 78 6.91 19.41 -7.08
CA GLU A 78 7.06 18.47 -5.97
C GLU A 78 5.99 18.67 -4.89
N GLN A 79 5.67 19.92 -4.58
CA GLN A 79 4.64 20.26 -3.59
C GLN A 79 3.25 19.74 -4.00
N GLU A 80 2.88 19.87 -5.27
CA GLU A 80 1.61 19.34 -5.79
C GLU A 80 1.59 17.80 -5.78
N CYS A 81 2.72 17.17 -6.12
CA CYS A 81 2.87 15.72 -6.04
C CYS A 81 2.70 15.22 -4.60
N LEU A 82 3.39 15.84 -3.63
CA LEU A 82 3.29 15.49 -2.21
C LEU A 82 1.86 15.67 -1.67
N ALA A 83 1.16 16.74 -2.06
CA ALA A 83 -0.23 16.93 -1.69
C ALA A 83 -1.14 15.83 -2.28
N THR A 84 -0.88 15.42 -3.52
CA THR A 84 -1.61 14.32 -4.18
C THR A 84 -1.38 12.99 -3.48
N ILE A 85 -0.13 12.70 -3.08
CA ILE A 85 0.26 11.51 -2.32
C ILE A 85 -0.47 11.48 -0.97
N ALA A 86 -0.45 12.60 -0.23
CA ALA A 86 -1.14 12.72 1.05
C ALA A 86 -2.65 12.44 0.91
N GLU A 87 -3.31 12.97 -0.13
CA GLU A 87 -4.72 12.69 -0.37
C GLU A 87 -4.97 11.22 -0.76
N SER A 88 -4.09 10.62 -1.56
CA SER A 88 -4.17 9.20 -1.90
C SER A 88 -4.10 8.30 -0.64
N ILE A 89 -3.22 8.63 0.31
CA ILE A 89 -3.11 7.94 1.61
C ILE A 89 -4.40 8.14 2.43
N ASN A 90 -4.94 9.37 2.49
CA ASN A 90 -6.20 9.66 3.18
C ASN A 90 -7.36 8.83 2.63
N LEU A 91 -7.46 8.72 1.31
CA LEU A 91 -8.49 7.92 0.64
C LEU A 91 -8.34 6.43 0.98
N ALA A 92 -7.11 5.92 1.03
CA ALA A 92 -6.87 4.53 1.38
C ALA A 92 -7.23 4.24 2.85
N HIS A 93 -6.86 5.12 3.78
CA HIS A 93 -7.19 4.98 5.21
C HIS A 93 -8.69 5.13 5.50
N LYS A 94 -9.46 5.84 4.67
CA LYS A 94 -10.93 5.85 4.76
C LYS A 94 -11.53 4.47 4.47
N THR A 95 -10.86 3.66 3.64
CA THR A 95 -11.32 2.33 3.24
C THR A 95 -10.73 1.22 4.11
N VAL A 96 -9.45 1.32 4.47
CA VAL A 96 -8.70 0.30 5.23
C VAL A 96 -7.99 0.95 6.43
N PRO A 97 -8.72 1.27 7.51
CA PRO A 97 -8.17 2.05 8.64
C PRO A 97 -7.16 1.27 9.50
N ASP A 98 -7.17 -0.06 9.43
CA ASP A 98 -6.38 -0.93 10.32
C ASP A 98 -4.97 -1.26 9.80
N VAL A 99 -4.61 -0.77 8.60
CA VAL A 99 -3.28 -0.96 8.00
C VAL A 99 -2.58 0.39 7.91
N VAL A 100 -1.37 0.46 8.45
CA VAL A 100 -0.53 1.66 8.42
C VAL A 100 0.22 1.73 7.10
N ALA A 101 0.03 2.83 6.37
CA ALA A 101 0.86 3.19 5.22
C ALA A 101 2.27 3.62 5.69
N VAL A 102 3.28 2.79 5.43
CA VAL A 102 4.69 3.02 5.80
C VAL A 102 5.42 3.64 4.61
N ILE A 103 5.76 4.93 4.72
CA ILE A 103 6.42 5.69 3.64
C ILE A 103 7.92 5.37 3.64
N GLU A 104 8.41 4.78 2.55
CA GLU A 104 9.84 4.51 2.35
C GLU A 104 10.56 5.74 1.76
N ASN A 105 11.76 6.06 2.25
CA ASN A 105 12.62 7.05 1.62
C ASN A 105 13.22 6.49 0.31
N THR A 106 13.32 7.30 -0.73
CA THR A 106 13.84 6.89 -2.04
C THR A 106 15.20 7.55 -2.34
N ALA A 107 15.84 7.12 -3.43
CA ALA A 107 17.14 7.66 -3.86
C ALA A 107 17.08 9.07 -4.49
N GLY A 108 15.89 9.53 -4.90
CA GLY A 108 15.68 10.79 -5.65
C GLY A 108 15.35 10.55 -7.11
#